data_AF-A0A4P6BIC2-F1
#
_entry.id   AF-A0A4P6BIC2-F1
#
_cell.length_a   1.000
_cell.length_b   1.000
_cell.length_c   1.000
_cell.angle_alpha   90.00
_cell.angle_beta   90.00
_cell.angle_gamma   90.00
#
_symmetry.space_group_name_H-M   'P 1'
#
loop_
_entity.id
_entity.type
_entity.pdbx_description
1 polymer ?
#
loop_
_entity_poly.entity_id
_entity_poly.type
_entity_poly.pdbx_seq_one_letter_code
_entity_poly.pdbx_strand_id
1 'polypeptide(L)' 'MQIIWIDIEKEAEKVFSLSRKYQITAYDAAYIVAAQLKGCEFFTADQRLYNAVKHDLNFVRLLSEYQ' A
#
# COMPACT_ATOMS: atom_id res chain seq x y z
N MET A 1 8.55 -17.67 -8.11
CA MET A 1 7.69 -16.79 -7.30
C MET A 1 8.14 -16.92 -5.86
N GLN A 2 8.62 -15.83 -5.24
CA GLN A 2 9.05 -15.82 -3.84
C GLN A 2 7.95 -15.17 -3.01
N ILE A 3 7.47 -15.87 -1.99
CA ILE A 3 6.50 -15.33 -1.02
C ILE A 3 7.29 -14.89 0.20
N ILE A 4 7.04 -13.66 0.66
CA ILE A 4 7.70 -13.08 1.83
C ILE A 4 6.63 -12.78 2.87
N TRP A 5 6.81 -13.34 4.07
CA TRP A 5 5.95 -13.05 5.21
C TRP A 5 6.39 -11.75 5.90
N ILE A 6 5.41 -10.94 6.28
CA ILE A 6 5.62 -9.69 7.01
C ILE A 6 4.68 -9.70 8.21
N ASP A 7 5.26 -9.45 9.37
CA ASP A 7 4.51 -9.29 10.61
C ASP A 7 3.99 -7.85 10.68
N ILE A 8 2.84 -7.62 10.03
CA ILE A 8 2.26 -6.28 9.90
C ILE A 8 1.70 -5.74 11.21
N GLU A 9 1.41 -6.62 12.17
CA GLU A 9 0.87 -6.24 13.47
C GLU A 9 1.87 -5.40 14.27
N LYS A 10 3.18 -5.66 14.10
CA LYS A 10 4.25 -4.83 14.67
C LYS A 10 4.27 -3.40 14.13
N GLU A 11 3.59 -3.14 13.03
CA GLU A 11 3.54 -1.85 12.33
C GLU A 11 2.16 -1.19 12.47
N ALA A 12 1.34 -1.63 13.42
CA ALA A 12 -0.04 -1.16 13.60
C ALA A 12 -0.16 0.36 13.70
N GLU A 13 0.77 1.03 14.40
CA GLU A 13 0.78 2.50 14.51
C GLU A 13 0.98 3.18 13.15
N LYS A 14 1.87 2.62 12.32
CA LYS A 14 2.16 3.13 10.98
C LYS A 14 1.00 2.88 10.03
N VAL A 15 0.40 1.69 10.09
CA VAL A 15 -0.81 1.33 9.34
C VAL A 15 -1.95 2.28 9.69
N PHE A 16 -2.20 2.52 10.98
CA PHE A 16 -3.24 3.43 11.44
C PHE A 16 -2.99 4.88 11.01
N SER A 17 -1.74 5.36 11.14
CA SER A 17 -1.37 6.72 10.73
C SER A 17 -1.56 6.93 9.23
N LEU A 18 -1.19 5.94 8.42
CA LEU A 18 -1.29 5.99 6.96
C LEU A 18 -2.75 5.88 6.49
N SER A 19 -3.54 5.00 7.11
CA SER A 19 -4.97 4.86 6.82
C SER A 19 -5.73 6.17 7.08
N ARG A 20 -5.40 6.86 8.17
CA ARG A 20 -5.95 8.18 8.50
C ARG A 20 -5.48 9.27 7.55
N LYS A 21 -4.20 9.28 7.17
CA LYS A 21 -3.63 10.29 6.26
C LYS A 21 -4.32 10.28 4.90
N TYR A 22 -4.48 9.09 4.31
CA TYR A 22 -5.02 8.95 2.95
C TYR A 22 -6.52 8.62 2.91
N GLN A 23 -7.18 8.54 4.07
CA GLN A 23 -8.59 8.14 4.20
C GLN A 23 -8.91 6.80 3.52
N ILE A 24 -8.02 5.82 3.72
CA ILE A 24 -8.16 4.44 3.21
C ILE A 24 -8.38 3.46 4.36
N THR A 25 -8.74 2.22 4.06
CA THR A 25 -8.91 1.22 5.11
C THR A 25 -7.57 0.85 5.76
N ALA A 26 -7.62 0.31 6.98
CA ALA A 26 -6.43 -0.25 7.62
C ALA A 26 -5.83 -1.41 6.79
N TYR A 27 -6.67 -2.16 6.06
CA TYR A 27 -6.22 -3.24 5.17
C TYR A 27 -5.44 -2.71 3.96
N ASP A 28 -5.93 -1.66 3.31
CA ASP A 28 -5.22 -1.04 2.18
C ASP A 28 -3.88 -0.45 2.65
N ALA A 29 -3.90 0.24 3.79
CA ALA A 29 -2.69 0.78 4.40
C ALA A 29 -1.69 -0.33 4.79
N ALA A 30 -2.16 -1.50 5.24
CA ALA A 30 -1.31 -2.64 5.56
C ALA A 30 -0.50 -3.13 4.35
N TYR A 31 -1.12 -3.24 3.17
CA TYR A 31 -0.40 -3.61 1.94
C TYR A 31 0.61 -2.54 1.50
N ILE A 32 0.25 -1.26 1.64
CA ILE A 32 1.16 -0.15 1.36
C ILE A 32 2.38 -0.20 2.30
N VAL A 33 2.16 -0.37 3.60
CA VAL A 33 3.24 -0.47 4.59
C VAL A 33 4.12 -1.70 4.33
N ALA A 34 3.51 -2.85 4.00
CA ALA A 34 4.24 -4.05 3.61
C ALA A 34 5.19 -3.80 2.43
N ALA A 35 4.71 -3.14 1.37
CA ALA A 35 5.54 -2.80 0.21
C ALA A 35 6.65 -1.80 0.56
N GLN A 36 6.38 -0.80 1.41
CA GLN A 36 7.40 0.12 1.91
C GLN A 36 8.51 -0.61 2.67
N LEU A 37 8.16 -1.56 3.54
CA LEU A 37 9.14 -2.34 4.32
C LEU A 37 10.02 -3.23 3.45
N LYS A 38 9.51 -3.66 2.29
CA LYS A 38 10.26 -4.46 1.32
C LYS A 38 10.94 -3.62 0.24
N GLY A 39 10.70 -2.31 0.20
CA GLY A 39 11.24 -1.43 -0.82
C GLY A 39 10.83 -1.85 -2.23
N CYS A 40 9.61 -2.38 -2.40
CA CYS A 40 9.11 -2.86 -3.68
C CYS A 40 7.95 -2.02 -4.21
N GLU A 41 7.62 -2.18 -5.49
CA GLU A 41 6.40 -1.60 -6.06
C GLU A 41 5.16 -2.30 -5.48
N PHE A 42 4.08 -1.53 -5.29
CA PHE A 42 2.79 -2.04 -4.88
C PHE A 42 1.80 -1.91 -6.03
N PHE A 43 1.43 -3.04 -6.63
CA PHE A 43 0.42 -3.07 -7.68
C PHE A 43 -0.97 -3.30 -7.09
N THR A 44 -1.93 -2.47 -7.50
CA THR A 44 -3.34 -2.63 -7.13
C THR A 44 -4.25 -2.51 -8.36
N ALA A 45 -5.35 -3.27 -8.34
CA ALA A 45 -6.46 -3.08 -9.26
C ALA A 45 -7.46 -2.04 -8.75
N ASP A 46 -7.34 -1.62 -7.48
CA ASP A 46 -8.26 -0.67 -6.87
C ASP A 46 -7.91 0.77 -7.27
N GLN A 47 -8.72 1.28 -8.20
CA GLN A 47 -8.62 2.64 -8.71
C GLN A 47 -8.83 3.71 -7.64
N ARG A 48 -9.69 3.46 -6.64
CA ARG A 48 -9.98 4.42 -5.56
C ARG A 48 -8.78 4.53 -4.62
N LEU A 49 -8.20 3.38 -4.24
CA LEU A 49 -6.97 3.33 -3.46
C LEU A 49 -5.83 4.06 -4.17
N TYR A 50 -5.59 3.73 -5.45
CA TYR A 50 -4.54 4.39 -6.23
C TYR A 50 -4.72 5.90 -6.27
N ASN A 51 -5.94 6.38 -6.58
CA ASN A 51 -6.21 7.82 -6.64
C ASN A 51 -5.99 8.53 -5.30
N ALA A 52 -6.25 7.87 -4.17
CA ALA A 52 -6.03 8.44 -2.84
C ALA A 52 -4.54 8.64 -2.51
N VAL A 53 -3.63 7.84 -3.07
CA VAL A 53 -2.22 7.81 -2.66
C VAL A 53 -1.21 8.20 -3.74
N LYS A 54 -1.59 8.18 -5.03
CA LYS A 54 -0.67 8.32 -6.18
C LYS A 54 0.19 9.59 -6.18
N HIS A 55 -0.25 10.67 -5.53
CA HIS A 55 0.49 11.93 -5.48
C HIS A 55 1.65 11.89 -4.48
N ASP A 56 1.53 11.11 -3.41
CA ASP A 56 2.53 11.04 -2.34
C ASP A 56 3.35 9.74 -2.42
N LEU A 57 2.76 8.65 -2.92
CA LEU A 57 3.34 7.31 -2.90
C LEU A 57 3.67 6.82 -4.31
N ASN A 58 4.80 7.29 -4.82
CA ASN A 58 5.31 7.00 -6.17
C ASN A 58 5.71 5.54 -6.44
N PHE A 59 5.53 4.61 -5.50
CA PHE A 59 5.77 3.17 -5.71
C PHE A 59 4.45 2.40 -5.87
N VAL A 60 3.30 3.06 -5.70
CA VAL A 60 1.99 2.47 -5.94
C VAL A 60 1.67 2.55 -7.44
N ARG A 61 1.22 1.44 -8.01
CA ARG A 61 0.95 1.25 -9.44
C ARG A 61 -0.47 0.78 -9.63
N LEU A 62 -1.15 1.35 -10.63
CA LEU A 62 -2.46 0.89 -11.04
C LEU A 62 -2.31 -0.13 -12.16
N LEU A 63 -2.88 -1.32 -12.00
CA LEU A 63 -2.74 -2.40 -12.99
C LEU A 63 -3.26 -2.04 -14.38
N SER A 64 -4.29 -1.19 -14.48
CA SER A 64 -4.86 -0.79 -15.78
C SER A 64 -3.96 0.15 -16.59
N GLU A 65 -2.88 0.70 -16.02
CA GLU A 65 -1.89 1.50 -16.75
C GLU A 65 -0.91 0.64 -17.57
N TYR A 66 -0.95 -0.69 -17.41
CA TYR A 66 -0.02 -1.65 -18.02
C TYR A 66 -0.71 -2.65 -18.98
N GLN A 67 -1.91 -2.29 -19.46
CA GLN A 67 -2.65 -3.07 -20.46
C GLN A 67 -2.20 -2.81 -21.89
#